data_AF-A0A1E4Q6S6-F1
#
_entry.id   AF-A0A1E4Q6S6-F1
#
_cell.length_a   1.000
_cell.length_b   1.000
_cell.length_c   1.000
_cell.angle_alpha   90.00
_cell.angle_beta   90.00
_cell.angle_gamma   90.00
#
_symmetry.space_group_name_H-M   'P 1'
#
loop_
_entity.id
_entity.type
_entity.pdbx_description
1 polymer ?
#
loop_
_entity_poly.entity_id
_entity_poly.type
_entity_poly.pdbx_seq_one_letter_code
_entity_poly.pdbx_strand_id
1 'polypeptide(L)'
;MQDELYGSVENAIYQTVNGYVDPATRRRGAVALAPQVGMLPATLSNKANPLQDHQLTLRESIPVQLVANDFQILHAYAQTLHHVAYQLPARRTPVTWSFLTSTPPCMPTSAAWRRPCAIRCATAASPLRKSRPSVRRSMTPPVPVSACSSA
;
A
#
# COMPACT_ATOMS: atom_id res chain seq x y z
N MET A 1 22.87 10.51 -30.76
CA MET A 1 21.66 9.69 -31.02
C MET A 1 21.17 9.01 -29.76
N GLN A 2 22.04 8.36 -28.96
CA GLN A 2 21.66 7.79 -27.66
C GLN A 2 21.15 8.88 -26.68
N ASP A 3 21.79 10.06 -26.65
CA ASP A 3 21.40 11.17 -25.76
C ASP A 3 19.98 11.70 -26.03
N GLU A 4 19.54 11.75 -27.29
CA GLU A 4 18.17 12.15 -27.63
C GLU A 4 17.15 11.10 -27.21
N LEU A 5 17.51 9.82 -27.31
CA LEU A 5 16.62 8.70 -27.02
C LEU A 5 16.36 8.60 -25.51
N TYR A 6 17.42 8.68 -24.70
CA TYR A 6 17.31 8.64 -23.23
C TYR A 6 16.82 9.97 -22.64
N GLY A 7 17.14 11.11 -23.26
CA GLY A 7 16.73 12.43 -22.78
C GLY A 7 15.21 12.59 -22.67
N SER A 8 14.43 11.94 -23.56
CA SER A 8 12.97 11.95 -23.48
C SER A 8 12.43 11.26 -22.21
N VAL A 9 13.01 10.11 -21.85
CA VAL A 9 12.63 9.31 -20.69
C VAL A 9 13.10 9.98 -19.39
N GLU A 10 14.34 10.45 -19.37
CA GLU A 10 14.92 11.14 -18.20
C GLU A 10 14.17 12.42 -17.87
N ASN A 11 13.80 13.21 -18.89
CA ASN A 11 12.99 14.41 -18.70
C ASN A 11 11.59 14.06 -18.16
N ALA A 12 10.95 13.01 -18.67
CA ALA A 12 9.67 12.55 -18.14
C ALA A 12 9.79 12.12 -16.66
N ILE A 13 10.85 11.39 -16.29
CA ILE A 13 11.11 11.01 -14.89
C ILE A 13 11.27 12.26 -14.02
N TYR A 14 12.10 13.20 -14.46
CA TYR A 14 12.36 14.44 -13.74
C TYR A 14 11.06 15.26 -13.55
N GLN A 15 10.24 15.37 -14.59
CA GLN A 15 8.98 16.11 -14.54
C GLN A 15 7.95 15.43 -13.64
N THR A 16 7.76 14.11 -13.74
CA THR A 16 6.83 13.38 -12.87
C THR A 16 7.23 13.52 -11.40
N VAL A 17 8.52 13.37 -11.09
CA VAL A 17 9.00 13.46 -9.69
C VAL A 17 8.87 14.88 -9.14
N ASN A 18 9.30 15.91 -9.87
CA ASN A 18 9.28 17.30 -9.39
C ASN A 18 7.90 17.96 -9.49
N GLY A 19 7.09 17.54 -10.46
CA GLY A 19 5.72 18.01 -10.68
C GLY A 19 4.71 17.41 -9.69
N TYR A 20 5.06 16.33 -8.99
CA TYR A 20 4.17 15.71 -8.01
C TYR A 20 3.82 16.67 -6.87
N VAL A 21 2.54 16.76 -6.55
CA VAL A 21 2.01 17.51 -5.41
C VAL A 21 1.09 16.59 -4.63
N ASP A 22 1.43 16.34 -3.37
CA ASP A 22 0.58 15.53 -2.51
C ASP A 22 -0.72 16.30 -2.16
N PRO A 23 -1.90 15.75 -2.47
CA PRO A 23 -3.17 16.41 -2.20
C PRO A 23 -3.44 16.60 -0.70
N ALA A 24 -2.91 15.74 0.16
CA ALA A 24 -3.16 15.80 1.60
C ALA A 24 -2.24 16.81 2.30
N THR A 25 -0.93 16.74 2.04
CA THR A 25 0.06 17.55 2.76
C THR A 25 0.46 18.83 2.03
N ARG A 26 0.04 19.00 0.77
CA ARG A 26 0.47 20.09 -0.13
C ARG A 26 1.99 20.17 -0.35
N ARG A 27 2.74 19.17 0.10
CA ARG A 27 4.18 19.05 -0.17
C ARG A 27 4.38 18.68 -1.64
N ARG A 28 5.52 19.09 -2.18
CA ARG A 28 5.84 18.92 -3.60
C ARG A 28 7.10 18.10 -3.80
N GLY A 29 7.23 17.55 -4.99
CA GLY A 29 8.44 16.91 -5.48
C GLY A 29 8.74 15.56 -4.81
N ALA A 30 10.04 15.21 -4.84
CA ALA A 30 10.57 13.97 -4.28
C ALA A 30 10.27 13.80 -2.78
N VAL A 31 10.21 14.89 -2.01
CA VAL A 31 9.95 14.85 -0.56
C VAL A 31 8.56 14.29 -0.23
N ALA A 32 7.58 14.58 -1.08
CA ALA A 32 6.21 14.11 -0.91
C ALA A 32 6.01 12.70 -1.49
N LEU A 33 6.69 12.40 -2.60
CA LEU A 33 6.52 11.14 -3.33
C LEU A 33 7.29 9.97 -2.70
N ALA A 34 8.53 10.21 -2.26
CA ALA A 34 9.40 9.16 -1.76
C ALA A 34 8.84 8.30 -0.61
N PRO A 35 8.16 8.85 0.42
CA PRO A 35 7.59 8.01 1.49
C PRO A 35 6.47 7.10 0.99
N GLN A 36 5.75 7.46 -0.07
CA GLN A 36 4.68 6.64 -0.65
C GLN A 36 5.24 5.45 -1.46
N VAL A 37 6.42 5.64 -2.06
CA VAL A 37 7.11 4.64 -2.87
C VAL A 37 8.03 3.74 -2.01
N GLY A 38 8.27 4.12 -0.74
CA GLY A 38 9.15 3.39 0.17
C GLY A 38 10.64 3.70 -0.04
N MET A 39 10.96 4.93 -0.48
CA MET A 39 12.34 5.40 -0.69
C MET A 39 12.67 6.62 0.17
N LEU A 40 13.96 6.88 0.33
CA LEU A 40 14.44 8.14 0.88
C LEU A 40 14.28 9.27 -0.14
N PRO A 41 13.86 10.48 0.28
CA PRO A 41 13.61 11.59 -0.64
C PRO A 41 14.88 12.06 -1.37
N ALA A 42 16.02 12.06 -0.68
CA ALA A 42 17.31 12.39 -1.29
C ALA A 42 17.69 11.37 -2.38
N THR A 43 17.49 10.08 -2.12
CA THR A 43 17.78 9.02 -3.10
C THR A 43 16.89 9.15 -4.33
N LEU A 44 15.60 9.38 -4.14
CA LEU A 44 14.66 9.52 -5.26
C LEU A 44 14.96 10.79 -6.08
N SER A 45 15.33 11.90 -5.42
CA SER A 45 15.75 13.13 -6.12
C SER A 45 17.04 12.94 -6.91
N ASN A 46 18.02 12.23 -6.37
CA ASN A 46 19.27 11.93 -7.07
C ASN A 46 19.00 11.01 -8.26
N LYS A 47 18.11 10.02 -8.10
CA LYS A 47 17.73 9.09 -9.18
C LYS A 47 16.94 9.73 -10.31
N ALA A 48 16.22 10.81 -10.03
CA ALA A 48 15.44 11.54 -11.01
C ALA A 48 16.25 12.59 -11.78
N ASN A 49 17.45 12.93 -11.30
CA ASN A 49 18.29 13.95 -11.93
C ASN A 49 19.14 13.33 -13.05
N PRO A 50 18.99 13.76 -14.31
CA PRO A 50 19.78 13.23 -15.42
C PRO A 50 21.29 13.50 -15.30
N LEU A 51 21.68 14.49 -14.48
CA LEU A 51 23.09 14.81 -14.24
C LEU A 51 23.77 13.86 -13.23
N GLN A 52 23.04 12.90 -12.67
CA GLN A 52 23.55 11.96 -11.68
C GLN A 52 23.67 10.57 -12.28
N ASP A 53 24.68 9.81 -11.87
CA ASP A 53 24.94 8.46 -12.40
C ASP A 53 23.90 7.41 -11.97
N HIS A 54 23.09 7.73 -10.95
CA HIS A 54 22.14 6.79 -10.38
C HIS A 54 20.84 6.87 -11.15
N GLN A 55 20.52 5.86 -11.96
CA GLN A 55 19.29 5.85 -12.74
C GLN A 55 18.16 5.14 -11.99
N LEU A 56 16.93 5.61 -12.23
CA LEU A 56 15.73 4.94 -11.78
C LEU A 56 15.52 3.65 -12.58
N THR A 57 15.41 2.50 -11.90
CA THR A 57 15.18 1.23 -12.59
C THR A 57 13.71 1.08 -13.02
N LEU A 58 13.44 0.21 -14.00
CA LEU A 58 12.07 -0.08 -14.45
C LEU A 58 11.15 -0.58 -13.31
N ARG A 59 11.71 -1.33 -12.35
CA ARG A 59 10.95 -1.83 -11.20
C ARG A 59 10.54 -0.69 -10.25
N GLU A 60 11.38 0.33 -10.14
CA GLU A 60 11.15 1.50 -9.28
C GLU A 60 10.26 2.55 -9.94
N SER A 61 10.27 2.63 -11.28
CA SER A 61 9.42 3.57 -12.02
C SER A 61 7.93 3.22 -11.99
N ILE A 62 7.57 1.94 -11.82
CA ILE A 62 6.18 1.49 -11.72
C ILE A 62 5.45 2.14 -10.52
N PRO A 63 5.91 1.97 -9.26
CA PRO A 63 5.21 2.57 -8.12
C PRO A 63 5.23 4.10 -8.17
N VAL A 64 6.28 4.73 -8.71
CA VAL A 64 6.33 6.18 -8.94
C VAL A 64 5.16 6.65 -9.82
N GLN A 65 4.96 6.01 -10.98
CA GLN A 65 3.88 6.35 -11.91
C GLN A 65 2.50 6.11 -11.30
N LEU A 66 2.33 5.01 -10.56
CA LEU A 66 1.06 4.67 -9.93
C LEU A 66 0.67 5.65 -8.82
N VAL A 67 1.62 6.05 -7.97
CA VAL A 67 1.37 6.99 -6.87
C VAL A 67 1.15 8.41 -7.41
N ALA A 68 1.98 8.84 -8.38
CA ALA A 68 1.82 10.14 -9.01
C ALA A 68 0.56 10.21 -9.91
N ASN A 69 0.01 9.05 -10.29
CA ASN A 69 -1.02 8.92 -11.32
C ASN A 69 -0.65 9.68 -12.61
N ASP A 70 0.63 9.63 -12.94
CA ASP A 70 1.22 10.26 -14.12
C ASP A 70 2.01 9.21 -14.89
N PHE A 71 1.61 8.99 -16.14
CA PHE A 71 2.14 7.95 -17.02
C PHE A 71 2.98 8.53 -18.15
N GLN A 72 3.47 9.77 -18.04
CA GLN A 72 4.39 10.36 -19.02
C GLN A 72 5.63 9.50 -19.25
N ILE A 73 6.16 8.88 -18.19
CA ILE A 73 7.31 7.95 -18.27
C ILE A 73 6.97 6.75 -19.18
N LEU A 74 5.78 6.15 -19.03
CA LEU A 74 5.31 5.06 -19.90
C LEU A 74 5.20 5.51 -21.36
N HIS A 75 4.67 6.71 -21.61
CA HIS A 75 4.56 7.25 -22.95
C HIS A 75 5.93 7.52 -23.59
N ALA A 76 6.90 8.02 -22.81
CA ALA A 76 8.27 8.19 -23.28
C ALA A 76 8.94 6.84 -23.64
N TYR A 77 8.72 5.78 -22.83
CA TYR A 77 9.17 4.44 -23.20
C TYR A 77 8.49 3.92 -24.47
N ALA A 78 7.18 4.12 -24.62
CA ALA A 78 6.47 3.69 -25.81
C ALA A 78 6.98 4.43 -27.05
N GLN A 79 7.22 5.74 -26.94
CA GLN A 79 7.71 6.57 -28.03
C GLN A 79 9.11 6.15 -28.50
N THR A 80 10.02 5.86 -27.57
CA THR A 80 11.39 5.40 -27.91
C THR A 80 11.40 4.05 -28.62
N LEU A 81 10.40 3.20 -28.37
CA LEU A 81 10.24 1.89 -29.00
C LEU A 81 9.28 1.89 -30.21
N HIS A 82 8.77 3.07 -30.63
CA HIS A 82 7.77 3.20 -31.68
C HIS A 82 6.45 2.43 -31.43
N HIS A 83 6.05 2.32 -30.16
CA HIS A 83 4.78 1.75 -29.72
C HIS A 83 3.83 2.84 -29.23
N VAL A 84 2.54 2.48 -29.14
CA VAL A 84 1.49 3.33 -28.57
C VAL A 84 1.00 2.67 -27.28
N ALA A 85 1.00 3.44 -26.19
CA ALA A 85 0.38 3.05 -24.93
C ALA A 85 -1.01 3.69 -24.82
N TYR A 86 -2.02 2.90 -24.45
CA TYR A 86 -3.38 3.39 -24.22
C TYR A 86 -3.87 2.95 -22.84
N GLN A 87 -4.51 3.87 -22.12
CA GLN A 87 -5.06 3.57 -20.80
C GLN A 87 -6.32 2.71 -20.93
N LEU A 88 -6.27 1.52 -20.36
CA LEU A 88 -7.46 0.68 -20.29
C LEU A 88 -8.45 1.24 -19.25
N PRO A 89 -9.76 1.19 -19.53
CA PRO A 89 -10.75 1.52 -18.51
C PRO A 89 -10.57 0.59 -17.31
N ALA A 90 -10.63 1.15 -16.10
CA ALA A 90 -10.46 0.38 -14.87
C ALA A 90 -11.35 -0.87 -14.90
N ARG A 91 -10.72 -2.05 -14.89
CA ARG A 91 -11.42 -3.32 -14.92
C ARG A 91 -12.17 -3.44 -13.60
N ARG A 92 -13.47 -3.14 -13.59
CA ARG A 92 -14.39 -3.60 -12.54
C ARG A 92 -14.39 -5.13 -12.63
N THR A 93 -13.45 -5.80 -11.97
CA THR A 93 -13.60 -7.21 -11.69
C THR A 93 -14.40 -7.35 -10.40
N PRO A 94 -15.69 -7.70 -10.44
CA PRO A 94 -16.22 -8.54 -9.39
C PRO A 94 -15.59 -9.93 -9.58
N VAL A 95 -14.32 -10.09 -9.22
CA VAL A 95 -13.81 -11.41 -8.87
C VAL A 95 -14.25 -11.62 -7.42
N THR A 96 -15.55 -11.79 -7.23
CA THR A 96 -16.02 -12.64 -6.16
C THR A 96 -15.94 -14.05 -6.72
N TRP A 97 -15.06 -14.86 -6.13
CA TRP A 97 -15.04 -16.30 -6.32
C TRP A 97 -16.31 -16.97 -5.74
N SER A 98 -17.49 -16.37 -5.90
CA SER A 98 -18.76 -16.87 -5.33
C SER A 98 -19.49 -17.86 -6.23
N PHE A 99 -18.91 -18.27 -7.36
CA PHE A 99 -19.55 -19.22 -8.28
C PHE A 99 -19.25 -20.71 -8.01
N LEU A 100 -18.59 -21.08 -6.90
CA LEU A 100 -18.29 -22.48 -6.58
C LEU A 100 -18.79 -22.97 -5.22
N THR A 101 -19.70 -22.25 -4.58
CA THR A 101 -20.49 -22.77 -3.43
C THR A 101 -21.98 -22.63 -3.68
N SER A 102 -22.45 -22.86 -4.92
CA SER A 102 -23.84 -23.28 -5.10
C SER A 102 -23.94 -24.72 -4.61
N THR A 103 -24.24 -24.88 -3.33
CA THR A 103 -24.84 -26.09 -2.80
C THR A 103 -26.00 -26.48 -3.73
N PRO A 104 -26.10 -27.73 -4.23
CA PRO A 104 -27.23 -28.11 -5.06
C PRO A 104 -28.53 -27.89 -4.28
N PRO A 105 -29.60 -27.39 -4.92
CA PRO A 105 -30.88 -27.23 -4.24
C PRO A 105 -31.37 -28.60 -3.77
N CYS A 106 -31.52 -28.74 -2.46
CA CYS A 106 -32.18 -29.87 -1.83
C CYS A 106 -33.57 -30.03 -2.43
N MET A 107 -33.79 -31.12 -3.16
CA MET A 107 -35.12 -31.58 -3.56
C MET A 107 -35.98 -31.78 -2.30
N PRO A 108 -37.23 -31.28 -2.25
CA PRO A 108 -38.16 -31.67 -1.20
C PRO A 108 -38.77 -33.02 -1.58
N THR A 109 -38.20 -34.11 -1.07
CA THR A 109 -38.91 -35.40 -1.09
C THR A 109 -39.82 -35.47 0.13
N SER A 110 -41.10 -35.42 -0.18
CA SER A 110 -42.25 -35.42 0.71
C SER A 110 -42.29 -36.59 1.70
N ALA A 111 -42.80 -36.25 2.88
CA ALA A 111 -43.74 -37.03 3.68
C ALA A 111 -43.24 -38.19 4.56
N ALA A 112 -43.64 -38.05 5.83
CA ALA A 112 -43.72 -39.06 6.90
C ALA A 112 -42.35 -39.58 7.36
N TRP A 113 -41.99 -39.55 8.63
CA TRP A 113 -42.72 -40.17 9.72
C TRP A 113 -42.55 -39.41 11.04
N ARG A 114 -43.61 -39.51 11.82
CA ARG A 114 -43.82 -38.99 13.18
C ARG A 114 -42.72 -39.49 14.12
N ARG A 115 -42.23 -38.63 15.02
CA ARG A 115 -42.49 -38.73 16.47
C ARG A 115 -41.84 -37.58 17.26
N PRO A 116 -42.54 -37.05 18.29
CA PRO A 116 -42.03 -36.00 19.15
C PRO A 116 -41.27 -36.61 20.33
N CYS A 117 -40.04 -36.16 20.55
CA CYS A 117 -39.38 -36.29 21.85
C CYS A 117 -39.15 -34.89 22.41
N ALA A 118 -40.16 -34.39 23.12
CA ALA A 118 -39.94 -33.45 24.19
C ALA A 118 -39.28 -34.20 25.35
N ILE A 119 -38.13 -33.75 25.86
CA ILE A 119 -37.69 -33.93 27.25
C ILE A 119 -36.69 -32.81 27.58
N ARG A 120 -37.16 -31.92 28.48
CA ARG A 120 -36.47 -31.19 29.57
C ARG A 120 -35.24 -30.34 29.23
N CYS A 121 -35.31 -29.01 29.44
CA CYS A 121 -35.23 -28.31 30.73
C CYS A 121 -33.91 -28.53 31.50
N ALA A 122 -33.06 -27.50 31.55
CA ALA A 122 -32.35 -27.11 32.78
C ALA A 122 -31.84 -25.66 32.67
N THR A 123 -32.57 -24.78 33.33
CA THR A 123 -32.17 -23.45 33.80
C THR A 123 -31.10 -23.59 34.87
N ALA A 124 -30.02 -22.82 34.83
CA ALA A 124 -29.23 -22.50 36.03
C ALA A 124 -28.48 -21.18 35.84
N ALA A 125 -28.77 -20.24 36.73
CA ALA A 125 -28.19 -18.91 36.84
C ALA A 125 -27.00 -18.91 37.82
N SER A 126 -25.93 -18.18 37.47
CA SER A 126 -25.03 -17.30 38.29
C SER A 126 -24.40 -17.83 39.61
N PRO A 127 -23.58 -17.09 40.41
CA PRO A 127 -22.59 -15.99 40.22
C PRO A 127 -21.23 -16.28 40.96
N LEU A 128 -20.43 -15.21 41.23
CA LEU A 128 -19.28 -15.02 42.18
C LEU A 128 -17.88 -14.90 41.53
N ARG A 129 -17.12 -13.79 41.56
CA ARG A 129 -16.77 -12.69 42.50
C ARG A 129 -15.45 -12.97 43.28
N LYS A 130 -14.56 -11.93 43.24
CA LYS A 130 -13.32 -11.66 44.03
C LYS A 130 -12.05 -12.35 43.48
N SER A 131 -10.87 -11.74 43.36
CA SER A 131 -10.22 -10.70 44.19
C SER A 131 -8.97 -10.08 43.51
N ARG A 132 -8.84 -8.74 43.56
CA ARG A 132 -7.55 -7.99 43.70
C ARG A 132 -7.10 -8.09 45.19
N PRO A 133 -5.86 -7.73 45.66
CA PRO A 133 -4.99 -6.62 45.18
C PRO A 133 -3.44 -6.74 45.39
N SER A 134 -2.73 -5.65 45.03
CA SER A 134 -1.48 -5.09 45.61
C SER A 134 -0.16 -5.81 45.26
N VAL A 135 0.96 -5.18 44.83
CA VAL A 135 1.84 -4.19 45.50
C VAL A 135 2.84 -3.67 44.41
N ARG A 136 2.91 -2.37 44.07
CA ARG A 136 3.81 -1.28 44.55
C ARG A 136 5.32 -1.40 44.22
N ARG A 137 5.85 -0.41 43.47
CA ARG A 137 7.15 0.33 43.55
C ARG A 137 7.62 0.72 42.13
N SER A 138 7.49 1.97 41.70
CA SER A 138 8.40 3.11 41.90
C SER A 138 9.81 2.93 41.31
N MET A 139 10.15 3.69 40.26
CA MET A 139 11.37 4.53 40.12
C MET A 139 11.65 4.89 38.65
N THR A 140 11.55 6.18 38.34
CA THR A 140 12.19 6.88 37.20
C THR A 140 13.64 7.27 37.56
N PRO A 141 14.39 7.95 36.68
CA PRO A 141 15.23 7.47 35.57
C PRO A 141 16.73 7.75 35.83
N PRO A 142 17.63 7.59 34.84
CA PRO A 142 18.49 8.76 34.54
C PRO A 142 18.78 9.03 33.06
N VAL A 143 19.06 10.31 32.80
CA VAL A 143 19.44 10.97 31.55
C VAL A 143 20.96 10.81 31.32
N PRO A 144 21.46 10.57 30.10
CA PRO A 144 22.87 10.71 29.79
C PRO A 144 23.25 12.14 29.37
N VAL A 145 24.37 12.57 29.92
CA VAL A 145 25.02 13.88 29.86
C VAL A 145 25.72 14.18 28.54
N SER A 146 25.67 15.47 28.18
CA SER A 146 26.44 16.17 27.15
C SER A 146 27.95 16.13 27.43
N ALA A 147 28.76 15.81 26.41
CA ALA A 147 30.20 16.00 26.42
C ALA A 147 30.62 16.97 25.30
N CYS A 148 31.07 18.16 25.70
CA CYS A 148 31.87 19.08 24.89
C CYS A 148 33.31 18.57 24.81
N SER A 149 33.87 18.53 23.62
CA SER A 149 35.31 18.54 23.30
C SER A 149 35.39 18.91 21.81
N SER A 150 36.20 19.84 21.31
CA SER A 150 37.52 20.30 21.76
C SER A 150 37.79 21.70 21.19
N ALA A 151 38.56 22.49 21.93
CA ALA A 151 39.42 23.55 21.40
C ALA A 151 40.82 22.96 21.19
#